data_AF-A0A512DMM0-F1
#
_entry.id   AF-A0A512DMM0-F1
#
_cell.length_a   1.000
_cell.length_b   1.000
_cell.length_c   1.000
_cell.angle_alpha   90.00
_cell.angle_beta   90.00
_cell.angle_gamma   90.00
#
_symmetry.space_group_name_H-M   'P 1'
#
loop_
_entity.id
_entity.type
_entity.pdbx_description
1 polymer ?
#
loop_
_entity_poly.entity_id
_entity_poly.type
_entity_poly.pdbx_seq_one_letter_code
_entity_poly.pdbx_strand_id
1 'polypeptide(L)'
;MTEIATPFTTRLSGDYAPATFEERGATVPFQKPELANARIRKNVHGELEALVYGFSGGRGVYVLPWRAIPDILRFNLHDLTLHAEVLTTNAVTPERLQIAAYRVARSGLAGEEMLEAADELLVERAQVSSATAFQILRRLLNDTGLAVDGSPMTPALLGTPAGKAAARAALQSAAAAGVLASDADTAFDRVQKMAFLALPVGTDARANPGELRSLFGRISDFAARPGADTGEGAALVAEVARLTLAIGEDLIREIDRDMSEPGAFLKDWEAHSQRLKHAVERLRWLLDGWQPVCDLWSGWSGPAGDPMLMLTTLRILPLVPRNECGRFHADAASLYQRQSSVFGKMQDEA
;
A
#
# COMPACT_ATOMS: atom_id res chain seq x y z
N MET A 1 -13.50 -30.27 -35.44
CA MET A 1 -13.90 -29.75 -34.11
C MET A 1 -12.62 -29.42 -33.38
N THR A 2 -12.20 -28.16 -33.45
CA THR A 2 -11.00 -27.68 -32.78
C THR A 2 -11.40 -27.40 -31.33
N GLU A 3 -10.87 -28.17 -30.39
CA GLU A 3 -10.98 -27.89 -28.96
C GLU A 3 -10.41 -26.48 -28.73
N ILE A 4 -11.28 -25.53 -28.42
CA ILE A 4 -10.87 -24.20 -27.98
C ILE A 4 -10.31 -24.41 -26.57
N ALA A 5 -8.98 -24.46 -26.47
CA ALA A 5 -8.29 -24.51 -25.19
C ALA A 5 -8.84 -23.39 -24.29
N THR A 6 -9.33 -23.77 -23.11
CA THR A 6 -9.89 -22.81 -22.16
C THR A 6 -8.86 -21.72 -21.88
N PRO A 7 -9.20 -20.44 -22.05
CA PRO A 7 -8.23 -19.33 -21.94
C PRO A 7 -7.72 -19.07 -20.51
N PHE A 8 -8.20 -19.83 -19.53
CA PHE A 8 -7.83 -19.74 -18.12
C PHE A 8 -7.20 -21.05 -17.65
N THR A 9 -6.15 -20.95 -16.84
CA THR A 9 -5.41 -22.12 -16.35
C THR A 9 -6.21 -22.89 -15.32
N THR A 10 -6.93 -22.18 -14.45
CA THR A 10 -7.73 -22.78 -13.37
C THR A 10 -8.80 -21.79 -12.91
N ARG A 11 -9.98 -22.30 -12.53
CA ARG A 11 -10.98 -21.55 -11.75
C ARG A 11 -10.87 -22.00 -10.30
N LEU A 12 -10.53 -21.08 -9.41
CA LEU A 12 -10.57 -21.35 -7.98
C LEU A 12 -12.00 -21.22 -7.49
N SER A 13 -12.36 -22.05 -6.52
CA SER A 13 -13.65 -22.00 -5.84
C SER A 13 -13.83 -20.65 -5.13
N GLY A 14 -15.09 -20.23 -4.94
CA GLY A 14 -15.42 -18.95 -4.30
C GLY A 14 -15.05 -18.86 -2.82
N ASP A 15 -14.62 -19.97 -2.21
CA ASP A 15 -14.13 -20.08 -0.83
C ASP A 15 -12.60 -20.17 -0.74
N TYR A 16 -11.88 -19.97 -1.86
CA TYR A 16 -10.43 -19.91 -1.87
C TYR A 16 -9.92 -18.82 -0.91
N ALA A 17 -9.19 -19.25 0.12
CA ALA A 17 -8.59 -18.39 1.13
C ALA A 17 -7.06 -18.47 1.06
N PRO A 18 -6.35 -17.45 0.53
CA PRO A 18 -4.90 -17.44 0.49
C PRO A 18 -4.32 -17.50 1.92
N ALA A 19 -3.20 -18.21 2.07
CA ALA A 19 -2.50 -18.31 3.34
C ALA A 19 -1.64 -17.08 3.61
N THR A 20 -0.94 -16.55 2.59
CA THR A 20 -0.04 -15.39 2.70
C THR A 20 -0.42 -14.24 1.76
N PHE A 21 0.23 -13.09 1.92
CA PHE A 21 0.06 -11.95 1.00
C PHE A 21 0.49 -12.26 -0.43
N GLU A 22 1.57 -13.02 -0.62
CA GLU A 22 2.07 -13.42 -1.93
C GLU A 22 1.07 -14.35 -2.64
N GLU A 23 0.45 -15.27 -1.91
CA GLU A 23 -0.61 -16.12 -2.45
C GLU A 23 -1.86 -15.32 -2.80
N ARG A 24 -2.19 -14.27 -2.05
CA ARG A 24 -3.28 -13.35 -2.38
C ARG A 24 -2.97 -12.52 -3.62
N GLY A 25 -1.69 -12.17 -3.82
CA GLY A 25 -1.23 -11.29 -4.89
C GLY A 25 -1.48 -9.81 -4.61
N ALA A 26 -0.73 -8.97 -5.32
CA ALA A 26 -0.79 -7.51 -5.21
C ALA A 26 -1.72 -6.91 -6.27
N THR A 27 -2.43 -5.84 -5.92
CA THR A 27 -3.43 -5.23 -6.80
C THR A 27 -2.78 -4.51 -7.98
N VAL A 28 -3.24 -4.81 -9.19
CA VAL A 28 -2.79 -4.11 -10.41
C VAL A 28 -3.77 -2.99 -10.74
N PRO A 29 -3.32 -1.73 -10.89
CA PRO A 29 -4.18 -0.59 -11.16
C PRO A 29 -4.54 -0.49 -12.65
N PHE A 30 -5.23 -1.50 -13.18
CA PHE A 30 -5.78 -1.44 -14.53
C PHE A 30 -6.94 -0.44 -14.58
N GLN A 31 -7.06 0.27 -15.71
CA GLN A 31 -8.21 1.14 -15.99
C GLN A 31 -9.41 0.34 -16.51
N LYS A 32 -9.15 -0.82 -17.13
CA LYS A 32 -10.19 -1.69 -17.66
C LYS A 32 -11.11 -2.26 -16.55
N PRO A 33 -12.44 -2.03 -16.59
CA PRO A 33 -13.37 -2.49 -15.55
C PRO A 33 -13.37 -4.00 -15.32
N GLU A 34 -13.17 -4.80 -16.37
CA GLU A 34 -13.12 -6.27 -16.28
C GLU A 34 -11.88 -6.80 -15.53
N LEU A 35 -10.86 -5.95 -15.38
CA LEU A 35 -9.66 -6.22 -14.60
C LEU A 35 -9.58 -5.36 -13.33
N ALA A 36 -10.66 -4.69 -12.95
CA ALA A 36 -10.71 -3.90 -11.74
C ALA A 36 -10.39 -4.80 -10.54
N ASN A 37 -9.37 -4.41 -9.76
CA ASN A 37 -8.87 -5.16 -8.61
C ASN A 37 -8.28 -6.54 -8.95
N ALA A 38 -7.89 -6.77 -10.20
CA ALA A 38 -7.09 -7.93 -10.55
C ALA A 38 -5.80 -7.93 -9.72
N ARG A 39 -5.42 -9.10 -9.21
CA ARG A 39 -4.21 -9.26 -8.39
C ARG A 39 -3.17 -10.08 -9.13
N ILE A 40 -1.92 -9.65 -9.10
CA ILE A 40 -0.81 -10.40 -9.70
C ILE A 40 -0.01 -11.12 -8.62
N ARG A 41 0.43 -12.34 -8.94
CA ARG A 41 1.35 -13.13 -8.11
C ARG A 41 2.26 -13.99 -8.98
N LYS A 42 3.18 -14.70 -8.32
CA LYS A 42 3.93 -15.79 -8.95
C LYS A 42 3.26 -17.12 -8.63
N ASN A 43 3.16 -17.99 -9.63
CA ASN A 43 2.76 -19.38 -9.44
C ASN A 43 3.91 -20.21 -8.82
N VAL A 44 3.66 -21.50 -8.58
CA VAL A 44 4.64 -22.44 -8.03
C VAL A 44 5.89 -22.63 -8.91
N HIS A 45 5.80 -22.29 -10.20
CA HIS A 45 6.90 -22.33 -11.16
C HIS A 45 7.63 -20.99 -11.29
N GLY A 46 7.22 -19.97 -10.52
CA GLY A 46 7.80 -18.63 -10.54
C GLY A 46 7.32 -17.75 -11.69
N GLU A 47 6.33 -18.19 -12.47
CA GLU A 47 5.73 -17.45 -13.57
C GLU A 47 4.63 -16.51 -13.09
N LEU A 48 4.42 -15.41 -13.82
CA LEU A 48 3.39 -14.43 -13.48
C LEU A 48 1.99 -14.92 -13.88
N GLU A 49 1.06 -14.80 -12.95
CA GLU A 49 -0.37 -15.02 -13.19
C GLU A 49 -1.21 -13.92 -12.53
N ALA A 50 -2.37 -13.64 -13.13
CA ALA A 50 -3.37 -12.73 -12.58
C ALA A 50 -4.56 -13.50 -12.02
N LEU A 51 -5.02 -13.07 -10.85
CA LEU A 51 -6.28 -13.44 -10.22
C LEU A 51 -7.31 -12.38 -10.59
N VAL A 52 -8.34 -12.79 -11.32
CA VAL A 52 -9.44 -11.91 -11.75
C VAL A 52 -10.74 -12.35 -11.07
N TYR A 53 -11.32 -11.45 -10.28
CA TYR A 53 -12.52 -11.71 -9.49
C TYR A 53 -13.79 -11.42 -10.29
N GLY A 54 -14.74 -12.36 -10.31
CA GLY A 54 -16.04 -12.14 -10.96
C GLY A 54 -15.99 -12.00 -12.48
N PHE A 55 -14.95 -12.55 -13.13
CA PHE A 55 -14.83 -12.60 -14.58
C PHE A 55 -16.05 -13.34 -15.18
N SER A 56 -16.59 -12.86 -16.30
CA SER A 56 -17.82 -13.35 -16.95
C SER A 56 -19.08 -13.39 -16.06
N GLY A 57 -19.14 -12.61 -14.98
CA GLY A 57 -20.30 -12.58 -14.06
C GLY A 57 -20.45 -13.83 -13.19
N GLY A 58 -19.51 -14.77 -13.26
CA GLY A 58 -19.55 -16.03 -12.52
C GLY A 58 -18.98 -15.91 -11.10
N ARG A 59 -19.37 -16.85 -10.23
CA ARG A 59 -18.81 -16.99 -8.87
C ARG A 59 -17.40 -17.58 -8.95
N GLY A 60 -16.38 -16.84 -8.54
CA GLY A 60 -15.03 -17.39 -8.35
C GLY A 60 -13.90 -16.49 -8.82
N VAL A 61 -12.69 -17.01 -8.64
CA VAL A 61 -11.44 -16.36 -9.02
C VAL A 61 -10.87 -17.07 -10.23
N TYR A 62 -10.66 -16.33 -11.31
CA TYR A 62 -10.08 -16.84 -12.54
C TYR A 62 -8.58 -16.62 -12.51
N VAL A 63 -7.81 -17.69 -12.71
CA VAL A 63 -6.35 -17.62 -12.80
C VAL A 63 -5.94 -17.58 -14.26
N LEU A 64 -5.40 -16.44 -14.69
CA LEU A 64 -4.96 -16.20 -16.06
C LEU A 64 -3.43 -16.10 -16.11
N PRO A 65 -2.74 -16.83 -17.02
CA PRO A 65 -1.33 -16.59 -17.27
C PRO A 65 -1.12 -15.14 -17.68
N TRP A 66 -0.17 -14.43 -17.05
CA TRP A 66 0.02 -13.00 -17.31
C TRP A 66 0.23 -12.71 -18.79
N ARG A 67 1.04 -13.53 -19.46
CA ARG A 67 1.35 -13.39 -20.89
C ARG A 67 0.14 -13.51 -21.81
N ALA A 68 -0.90 -14.24 -21.41
CA ALA A 68 -2.07 -14.51 -22.23
C ALA A 68 -3.17 -13.44 -22.08
N ILE A 69 -3.11 -12.58 -21.06
CA ILE A 69 -4.18 -11.62 -20.79
C ILE A 69 -4.50 -10.70 -21.99
N PRO A 70 -3.51 -10.12 -22.71
CA PRO A 70 -3.80 -9.26 -23.87
C PRO A 70 -4.51 -9.99 -25.03
N ASP A 71 -4.30 -11.30 -25.17
CA ASP A 71 -4.95 -12.12 -26.20
C ASP A 71 -6.41 -12.42 -25.84
N ILE A 72 -6.72 -12.48 -24.54
CA ILE A 72 -8.05 -12.76 -24.00
C ILE A 72 -8.88 -11.46 -23.89
N LEU A 73 -8.22 -10.36 -23.53
CA LEU A 73 -8.84 -9.07 -23.24
C LEU A 73 -8.18 -7.97 -24.06
N ARG A 74 -8.99 -7.25 -24.85
CA ARG A 74 -8.52 -6.05 -25.53
C ARG A 74 -8.13 -4.97 -24.52
N PHE A 75 -6.86 -4.62 -24.46
CA PHE A 75 -6.34 -3.54 -23.62
C PHE A 75 -6.42 -2.19 -24.32
N ASN A 76 -6.61 -1.14 -23.52
CA ASN A 76 -6.26 0.21 -23.95
C ASN A 76 -4.72 0.37 -23.90
N LEU A 77 -4.21 1.50 -24.40
CA LEU A 77 -2.77 1.74 -24.46
C LEU A 77 -2.12 1.78 -23.07
N HIS A 78 -2.81 2.33 -22.07
CA HIS A 78 -2.34 2.38 -20.68
C HIS A 78 -2.13 0.96 -20.11
N ASP A 79 -3.17 0.13 -20.15
CA ASP A 79 -3.17 -1.21 -19.56
C ASP A 79 -2.20 -2.14 -20.29
N LEU A 80 -2.02 -1.96 -21.61
CA LEU A 80 -0.99 -2.66 -22.38
C LEU A 80 0.43 -2.26 -21.96
N THR A 81 0.66 -0.97 -21.72
CA THR A 81 1.96 -0.49 -21.27
C THR A 81 2.26 -0.95 -19.84
N LEU A 82 1.29 -0.84 -18.93
CA LEU A 82 1.40 -1.33 -17.56
C LEU A 82 1.67 -2.84 -17.54
N HIS A 83 0.96 -3.60 -18.38
CA HIS A 83 1.18 -5.03 -18.53
C HIS A 83 2.62 -5.38 -18.91
N ALA A 84 3.16 -4.68 -19.91
CA ALA A 84 4.53 -4.86 -20.39
C ALA A 84 5.57 -4.44 -19.34
N GLU A 85 5.36 -3.32 -18.62
CA GLU A 85 6.26 -2.87 -17.55
C GLU A 85 6.31 -3.89 -16.40
N VAL A 86 5.16 -4.41 -15.98
CA VAL A 86 5.08 -5.43 -14.92
C VAL A 86 5.75 -6.73 -15.35
N LEU A 87 5.55 -7.17 -16.60
CA LEU A 87 6.21 -8.36 -17.15
C LEU A 87 7.74 -8.18 -17.18
N THR A 88 8.22 -7.03 -17.64
CA THR A 88 9.65 -6.74 -17.80
C THR A 88 10.34 -6.58 -16.45
N THR A 89 9.71 -5.86 -15.53
CA THR A 89 10.26 -5.61 -14.21
C THR A 89 9.99 -6.74 -13.23
N ASN A 90 9.11 -7.69 -13.53
CA ASN A 90 8.65 -8.75 -12.63
C ASN A 90 8.06 -8.18 -11.31
N ALA A 91 7.24 -7.13 -11.44
CA ALA A 91 6.64 -6.42 -10.31
C ALA A 91 5.48 -7.22 -9.69
N VAL A 92 5.70 -7.75 -8.47
CA VAL A 92 4.73 -8.63 -7.77
C VAL A 92 4.44 -8.20 -6.34
N THR A 93 4.96 -7.05 -5.93
CA THR A 93 4.68 -6.43 -4.62
C THR A 93 3.95 -5.12 -4.83
N PRO A 94 3.15 -4.65 -3.85
CA PRO A 94 2.42 -3.38 -3.96
C PRO A 94 3.34 -2.20 -4.29
N GLU A 95 4.52 -2.12 -3.67
CA GLU A 95 5.51 -1.08 -3.97
C GLU A 95 6.00 -1.16 -5.43
N ARG A 96 6.35 -2.34 -5.93
CA ARG A 96 6.86 -2.48 -7.29
C ARG A 96 5.79 -2.21 -8.34
N LEU A 97 4.54 -2.57 -8.05
CA LEU A 97 3.40 -2.22 -8.91
C LEU A 97 3.12 -0.72 -8.90
N GLN A 98 3.22 -0.07 -7.74
CA GLN A 98 3.14 1.38 -7.65
C GLN A 98 4.24 2.05 -8.49
N ILE A 99 5.48 1.58 -8.41
CA ILE A 99 6.60 2.08 -9.23
C ILE A 99 6.34 1.85 -10.73
N ALA A 100 5.81 0.69 -11.11
CA ALA A 100 5.47 0.38 -12.50
C ALA A 100 4.35 1.30 -13.03
N ALA A 101 3.25 1.44 -12.28
CA ALA A 101 2.14 2.33 -12.61
C ALA A 101 2.61 3.79 -12.73
N TYR A 102 3.46 4.22 -11.81
CA TYR A 102 4.06 5.55 -11.83
C TYR A 102 4.89 5.80 -13.10
N ARG A 103 5.76 4.85 -13.50
CA ARG A 103 6.54 4.97 -14.74
C ARG A 103 5.67 5.05 -15.99
N VAL A 104 4.58 4.29 -16.03
CA VAL A 104 3.60 4.30 -17.12
C VAL A 104 2.84 5.63 -17.17
N ALA A 105 2.44 6.16 -16.02
CA ALA A 105 1.78 7.47 -15.96
C ALA A 105 2.69 8.58 -16.50
N ARG A 106 3.97 8.60 -16.09
CA ARG A 106 4.95 9.58 -16.55
C ARG A 106 5.33 9.50 -18.03
N SER A 107 5.08 8.39 -18.71
CA SER A 107 5.36 8.31 -20.13
C SER A 107 4.36 9.11 -20.98
N GLY A 108 3.33 9.70 -20.36
CA GLY A 108 2.29 10.51 -21.01
C GLY A 108 1.29 9.68 -21.83
N LEU A 109 1.44 8.34 -21.85
CA LEU A 109 0.58 7.43 -22.63
C LEU A 109 -0.83 7.28 -22.02
N ALA A 110 -0.99 7.70 -20.78
CA ALA A 110 -2.23 7.62 -20.01
C ALA A 110 -3.08 8.91 -20.07
N GLY A 111 -2.62 9.93 -20.81
CA GLY A 111 -3.23 11.27 -20.85
C GLY A 111 -2.54 12.27 -19.92
N GLU A 112 -2.88 13.56 -20.11
CA GLU A 112 -2.30 14.69 -19.38
C GLU A 112 -2.64 14.65 -17.88
N GLU A 113 -3.89 14.32 -17.52
CA GLU A 113 -4.34 14.22 -16.13
C GLU A 113 -3.50 13.22 -15.30
N MET A 114 -3.19 12.05 -15.87
CA MET A 114 -2.38 11.03 -15.18
C MET A 114 -0.91 11.45 -15.08
N LEU A 115 -0.40 12.24 -16.03
CA LEU A 115 0.94 12.81 -15.97
C LEU A 115 1.03 13.87 -14.87
N GLU A 116 0.07 14.79 -14.81
CA GLU A 116 -0.03 15.82 -13.77
C GLU A 116 -0.14 15.19 -12.38
N ALA A 117 -1.04 14.20 -12.20
CA ALA A 117 -1.17 13.49 -10.93
C ALA A 117 0.13 12.77 -10.51
N ALA A 118 0.90 12.25 -11.46
CA ALA A 118 2.20 11.64 -11.19
C ALA A 118 3.24 12.68 -10.75
N ASP A 119 3.25 13.86 -11.37
CA ASP A 119 4.17 14.94 -11.00
C ASP A 119 3.81 15.57 -9.65
N GLU A 120 2.52 15.75 -9.35
CA GLU A 120 2.04 16.18 -8.03
C GLU A 120 2.46 15.19 -6.93
N LEU A 121 2.33 13.89 -7.18
CA LEU A 121 2.77 12.86 -6.26
C LEU A 121 4.28 12.93 -5.96
N LEU A 122 5.13 13.33 -6.92
CA LEU A 122 6.56 13.54 -6.65
C LEU A 122 6.80 14.71 -5.71
N VAL A 123 6.09 15.81 -5.94
CA VAL A 123 6.22 17.01 -5.10
C VAL A 123 5.81 16.66 -3.67
N GLU A 124 4.68 15.98 -3.49
CA GLU A 124 4.23 15.51 -2.18
C GLU A 124 5.25 14.56 -1.53
N ARG A 125 5.74 13.56 -2.26
CA ARG A 125 6.75 12.62 -1.73
C ARG A 125 8.05 13.34 -1.33
N ALA A 126 8.49 14.34 -2.09
CA ALA A 126 9.66 15.14 -1.75
C ALA A 126 9.44 15.95 -0.45
N GLN A 127 8.24 16.50 -0.27
CA GLN A 127 7.84 17.21 0.95
C GLN A 127 7.80 16.26 2.16
N VAL A 128 7.13 15.11 2.05
CA VAL A 128 7.07 14.10 3.12
C VAL A 128 8.46 13.59 3.47
N SER A 129 9.32 13.31 2.48
CA SER A 129 10.71 12.88 2.71
C SER A 129 11.51 13.94 3.47
N SER A 130 11.42 15.20 3.06
CA SER A 130 12.16 16.31 3.69
C SER A 130 11.66 16.59 5.10
N ALA A 131 10.34 16.54 5.33
CA ALA A 131 9.74 16.65 6.65
C ALA A 131 10.15 15.50 7.56
N THR A 132 10.15 14.26 7.06
CA THR A 132 10.55 13.07 7.81
C THR A 132 12.02 13.14 8.22
N ALA A 133 12.93 13.44 7.28
CA ALA A 133 14.34 13.61 7.58
C ALA A 133 14.59 14.73 8.60
N PHE A 134 13.88 15.84 8.48
CA PHE A 134 13.96 16.95 9.42
C PHE A 134 13.53 16.56 10.84
N GLN A 135 12.42 15.82 10.99
CA GLN A 135 11.96 15.34 12.29
C GLN A 135 12.94 14.36 12.94
N ILE A 136 13.53 13.46 12.15
CA ILE A 136 14.58 12.55 12.62
C ILE A 136 15.78 13.35 13.15
N LEU A 137 16.26 14.36 12.39
CA LEU A 137 17.38 15.21 12.81
C LEU A 137 17.06 15.98 14.09
N ARG A 138 15.85 16.55 14.20
CA ARG A 138 15.40 17.27 15.40
C ARG A 138 15.43 16.40 16.65
N ARG A 139 14.90 15.17 16.55
CA ARG A 139 14.92 14.20 17.63
C ARG A 139 16.34 13.77 18.00
N LEU A 140 17.20 13.57 17.01
CA LEU A 140 18.59 13.17 17.23
C LEU A 140 19.43 14.27 17.91
N LEU A 141 19.12 15.54 17.62
CA LEU A 141 19.85 16.71 18.11
C LEU A 141 19.14 17.41 19.28
N ASN A 142 18.08 16.80 19.84
CA ASN A 142 17.27 17.32 20.95
C ASN A 142 16.78 18.77 20.73
N ASP A 143 16.30 19.09 19.52
CA ASP A 143 15.86 20.44 19.11
C ASP A 143 16.92 21.56 19.19
N THR A 144 18.17 21.22 19.47
CA THR A 144 19.29 22.16 19.51
C THR A 144 20.15 22.05 18.26
N GLY A 145 20.63 23.18 17.72
CA GLY A 145 21.69 23.18 16.70
C GLY A 145 21.29 23.06 15.23
N LEU A 146 20.00 22.99 14.88
CA LEU A 146 19.56 23.07 13.49
C LEU A 146 19.24 24.52 13.10
N ALA A 147 20.24 25.23 12.61
CA ALA A 147 20.11 26.58 12.07
C ALA A 147 20.85 26.73 10.74
N VAL A 148 20.32 27.57 9.85
CA VAL A 148 20.98 28.01 8.61
C VAL A 148 21.09 29.52 8.70
N ASP A 149 22.31 30.05 8.62
CA ASP A 149 22.60 31.50 8.69
C ASP A 149 21.94 32.20 9.90
N GLY A 150 21.93 31.53 11.06
CA GLY A 150 21.35 32.04 12.31
C GLY A 150 19.82 31.94 12.42
N SER A 151 19.13 31.46 11.37
CA SER A 151 17.68 31.21 11.38
C SER A 151 17.37 29.74 11.68
N PRO A 152 16.28 29.42 12.40
CA PRO A 152 15.85 28.04 12.64
C PRO A 152 15.65 27.29 11.32
N MET A 153 16.19 26.08 11.21
CA MET A 153 16.02 25.25 10.03
C MET A 153 14.55 24.81 9.87
N THR A 154 14.10 24.73 8.62
CA THR A 154 12.79 24.18 8.25
C THR A 154 12.94 22.95 7.36
N PRO A 155 11.91 22.09 7.21
CA PRO A 155 11.93 20.98 6.26
C PRO A 155 12.33 21.39 4.83
N ALA A 156 11.83 22.54 4.35
CA ALA A 156 12.14 23.04 3.03
C ALA A 156 13.63 23.40 2.88
N LEU A 157 14.23 24.02 3.90
CA LEU A 157 15.65 24.37 3.89
C LEU A 157 16.54 23.13 3.87
N LEU A 158 16.16 22.03 4.52
CA LEU A 158 16.91 20.77 4.50
C LEU A 158 17.08 20.20 3.08
N GLY A 159 16.15 20.50 2.17
CA GLY A 159 16.25 20.11 0.76
C GLY A 159 17.38 20.82 -0.01
N THR A 160 17.87 21.96 0.49
CA THR A 160 18.87 22.81 -0.18
C THR A 160 20.31 22.38 0.14
N PRO A 161 21.31 22.73 -0.70
CA PRO A 161 22.73 22.49 -0.38
C PRO A 161 23.16 23.11 0.96
N ALA A 162 22.72 24.33 1.25
CA ALA A 162 23.02 25.03 2.51
C ALA A 162 22.44 24.32 3.72
N GLY A 163 21.17 23.89 3.66
CA GLY A 163 20.55 23.13 4.73
C GLY A 163 21.20 21.77 4.97
N LYS A 164 21.60 21.07 3.90
CA LYS A 164 22.37 19.81 4.01
C LYS A 164 23.74 20.02 4.65
N ALA A 165 24.42 21.12 4.34
CA ALA A 165 25.70 21.47 4.97
C ALA A 165 25.52 21.79 6.46
N ALA A 166 24.51 22.58 6.81
CA ALA A 166 24.17 22.90 8.20
C ALA A 166 23.81 21.65 9.02
N ALA A 167 23.00 20.75 8.46
CA ALA A 167 22.66 19.48 9.11
C ALA A 167 23.91 18.63 9.39
N ARG A 168 24.83 18.51 8.43
CA ARG A 168 26.12 17.83 8.64
C ARG A 168 26.97 18.48 9.71
N ALA A 169 27.06 19.81 9.74
CA ALA A 169 27.81 20.53 10.77
C ALA A 169 27.23 20.32 12.18
N ALA A 170 25.90 20.27 12.30
CA ALA A 170 25.24 19.95 13.55
C ALA A 170 25.54 18.51 14.00
N LEU A 171 25.46 17.54 13.08
CA LEU A 171 25.85 16.15 13.35
C LEU A 171 27.33 16.01 13.71
N GLN A 172 28.21 16.76 13.08
CA GLN A 172 29.64 16.78 13.40
C GLN A 172 29.88 17.26 14.83
N SER A 173 29.15 18.29 15.26
CA SER A 173 29.21 18.79 16.63
C SER A 173 28.69 17.74 17.63
N ALA A 174 27.58 17.07 17.31
CA ALA A 174 27.02 15.99 18.12
C ALA A 174 27.95 14.77 18.22
N ALA A 175 28.62 14.40 17.12
CA ALA A 175 29.64 13.34 17.11
C ALA A 175 30.85 13.72 17.97
N ALA A 176 31.35 14.96 17.87
CA ALA A 176 32.45 15.45 18.70
C ALA A 176 32.09 15.47 20.20
N ALA A 177 30.83 15.71 20.54
CA ALA A 177 30.30 15.64 21.90
C ALA A 177 30.01 14.21 22.40
N GLY A 178 30.24 13.17 21.57
CA GLY A 178 30.00 11.78 21.93
C GLY A 178 28.52 11.36 21.96
N VAL A 179 27.63 12.18 21.39
CA VAL A 179 26.18 11.88 21.30
C VAL A 179 25.89 10.84 20.21
N LEU A 180 26.68 10.84 19.14
CA LEU A 180 26.53 9.91 18.01
C LEU A 180 27.53 8.77 18.11
N ALA A 181 27.09 7.56 17.73
CA ALA A 181 27.93 6.37 17.65
C ALA A 181 28.75 6.29 16.36
N SER A 182 28.48 7.16 15.38
CA SER A 182 29.14 7.21 14.07
C SER A 182 29.58 8.64 13.72
N ASP A 183 30.40 8.77 12.69
CA ASP A 183 30.75 10.07 12.11
C ASP A 183 29.53 10.77 11.49
N ALA A 184 29.68 12.07 11.21
CA ALA A 184 28.60 12.93 10.74
C ALA A 184 28.06 12.55 9.36
N ASP A 185 28.93 12.11 8.43
CA ASP A 185 28.51 11.74 7.08
C ASP A 185 27.74 10.42 7.09
N THR A 186 28.23 9.43 7.84
CA THR A 186 27.52 8.17 8.06
C THR A 186 26.16 8.41 8.74
N ALA A 187 26.12 9.26 9.77
CA ALA A 187 24.88 9.60 10.45
C ALA A 187 23.90 10.30 9.49
N PHE A 188 24.36 11.26 8.70
CA PHE A 188 23.53 11.97 7.73
C PHE A 188 22.98 11.03 6.65
N ASP A 189 23.80 10.16 6.07
CA ASP A 189 23.36 9.16 5.09
C ASP A 189 22.30 8.22 5.67
N ARG A 190 22.52 7.70 6.88
CA ARG A 190 21.55 6.83 7.56
C ARG A 190 20.25 7.55 7.89
N VAL A 191 20.28 8.83 8.28
CA VAL A 191 19.08 9.64 8.45
C VAL A 191 18.29 9.76 7.14
N GLN A 192 18.96 10.02 6.02
CA GLN A 192 18.30 10.08 4.70
C GLN A 192 17.68 8.73 4.32
N LYS A 193 18.40 7.63 4.54
CA LYS A 193 17.90 6.27 4.28
C LYS A 193 16.72 5.91 5.20
N MET A 194 16.77 6.28 6.47
CA MET A 194 15.66 6.09 7.41
C MET A 194 14.43 6.87 6.96
N ALA A 195 14.59 8.13 6.55
CA ALA A 195 13.51 8.93 5.99
C ALA A 195 12.93 8.32 4.71
N PHE A 196 13.77 7.74 3.85
CA PHE A 196 13.33 7.03 2.65
C PHE A 196 12.52 5.76 2.98
N LEU A 197 12.96 4.96 3.96
CA LEU A 197 12.23 3.77 4.41
C LEU A 197 10.87 4.14 5.03
N ALA A 198 10.84 5.23 5.79
CA ALA A 198 9.62 5.72 6.43
C ALA A 198 8.71 6.52 5.49
N LEU A 199 9.17 6.94 4.31
CA LEU A 199 8.42 7.77 3.35
C LEU A 199 6.97 7.33 3.12
N PRO A 200 6.65 6.03 2.95
CA PRO A 200 5.28 5.59 2.70
C PRO A 200 4.33 5.85 3.87
N VAL A 201 4.89 5.95 5.08
CA VAL A 201 4.16 6.12 6.33
C VAL A 201 4.28 7.57 6.84
N GLY A 202 5.35 8.27 6.46
CA GLY A 202 5.70 9.57 6.98
C GLY A 202 6.08 9.51 8.46
N THR A 203 5.78 10.59 9.18
CA THR A 203 5.96 10.67 10.63
C THR A 203 4.61 10.63 11.35
N ASP A 204 4.63 10.44 12.67
CA ASP A 204 3.48 10.62 13.56
C ASP A 204 2.99 12.08 13.64
N ALA A 205 3.75 13.04 13.11
CA ALA A 205 3.33 14.42 13.01
C ALA A 205 2.13 14.56 12.05
N ARG A 206 0.97 14.97 12.59
CA ARG A 206 -0.30 15.14 11.87
C ARG A 206 -0.22 16.01 10.60
N ALA A 207 0.82 16.81 10.45
CA ALA A 207 0.95 17.76 9.35
C ALA A 207 1.24 17.11 7.99
N ASN A 208 1.93 15.97 7.94
CA ASN A 208 2.34 15.32 6.69
C ASN A 208 2.33 13.79 6.83
N PRO A 209 1.14 13.16 6.93
CA PRO A 209 1.05 11.70 6.91
C PRO A 209 1.53 11.16 5.55
N GLY A 210 2.28 10.06 5.55
CA GLY A 210 2.60 9.36 4.31
C GLY A 210 1.38 8.65 3.73
N GLU A 211 1.46 8.24 2.46
CA GLU A 211 0.36 7.62 1.69
C GLU A 211 -0.36 6.49 2.43
N LEU A 212 0.38 5.64 3.16
CA LEU A 212 -0.18 4.51 3.91
C LEU A 212 -0.94 4.97 5.15
N ARG A 213 -0.50 6.03 5.84
CA ARG A 213 -1.25 6.60 6.97
C ARG A 213 -2.51 7.30 6.48
N SER A 214 -2.43 8.00 5.35
CA SER A 214 -3.59 8.63 4.72
C SER A 214 -4.63 7.58 4.35
N LEU A 215 -4.22 6.48 3.69
CA LEU A 215 -5.11 5.36 3.38
C LEU A 215 -5.65 4.68 4.65
N PHE A 216 -4.82 4.47 5.67
CA PHE A 216 -5.24 3.94 6.96
C PHE A 216 -6.34 4.79 7.62
N GLY A 217 -6.18 6.12 7.60
CA GLY A 217 -7.20 7.06 8.07
C GLY A 217 -8.53 6.93 7.30
N ARG A 218 -8.46 6.80 5.97
CA ARG A 218 -9.66 6.58 5.14
C ARG A 218 -10.38 5.27 5.45
N ILE A 219 -9.64 4.20 5.76
CA ILE A 219 -10.22 2.92 6.18
C ILE A 219 -10.87 3.07 7.56
N SER A 220 -10.27 3.84 8.46
CA SER A 220 -10.84 4.16 9.77
C SER A 220 -12.17 4.91 9.63
N ASP A 221 -12.19 5.96 8.82
CA ASP A 221 -13.42 6.72 8.53
C ASP A 221 -14.49 5.84 7.88
N PHE A 222 -14.07 4.96 6.97
CA PHE A 222 -14.95 3.97 6.34
C PHE A 222 -15.53 2.98 7.37
N ALA A 223 -14.71 2.42 8.24
CA ALA A 223 -15.13 1.45 9.25
C ALA A 223 -16.04 2.06 10.33
N ALA A 224 -15.88 3.36 10.59
CA ALA A 224 -16.70 4.11 11.53
C ALA A 224 -18.08 4.49 10.97
N ARG A 225 -18.32 4.30 9.66
CA ARG A 225 -19.66 4.53 9.09
C ARG A 225 -20.66 3.56 9.74
N PRO A 226 -21.76 4.06 10.34
CA PRO A 226 -22.75 3.19 10.96
C PRO A 226 -23.39 2.27 9.90
N GLY A 227 -23.47 0.97 10.19
CA GLY A 227 -24.02 -0.04 9.28
C GLY A 227 -24.74 -1.19 9.98
N ALA A 228 -25.17 -1.02 11.24
CA ALA A 228 -25.89 -2.08 11.95
C ALA A 228 -27.29 -2.34 11.35
N ASP A 229 -27.92 -1.32 10.76
CA ASP A 229 -29.26 -1.42 10.17
C ASP A 229 -29.24 -1.85 8.69
N THR A 230 -28.07 -2.13 8.10
CA THR A 230 -27.90 -2.34 6.65
C THR A 230 -27.61 -3.79 6.22
N GLY A 231 -27.77 -4.77 7.12
CA GLY A 231 -27.78 -6.21 6.80
C GLY A 231 -26.42 -6.94 6.91
N GLU A 232 -26.43 -8.26 6.63
CA GLU A 232 -25.30 -9.18 6.85
C GLU A 232 -24.03 -8.79 6.06
N GLY A 233 -24.18 -8.26 4.83
CA GLY A 233 -23.08 -7.80 4.00
C GLY A 233 -22.35 -6.58 4.56
N ALA A 234 -23.09 -5.59 5.05
CA ALA A 234 -22.50 -4.39 5.65
C ALA A 234 -21.74 -4.73 6.94
N ALA A 235 -22.29 -5.60 7.77
CA ALA A 235 -21.63 -6.10 8.97
C ALA A 235 -20.30 -6.77 8.63
N LEU A 236 -20.28 -7.66 7.63
CA LEU A 236 -19.06 -8.34 7.18
C LEU A 236 -18.00 -7.36 6.68
N VAL A 237 -18.39 -6.41 5.82
CA VAL A 237 -17.46 -5.38 5.30
C VAL A 237 -16.84 -4.56 6.43
N ALA A 238 -17.64 -4.15 7.41
CA ALA A 238 -17.16 -3.41 8.58
C ALA A 238 -16.24 -4.26 9.49
N GLU A 239 -16.49 -5.56 9.62
CA GLU A 239 -15.61 -6.48 10.35
C GLU A 239 -14.25 -6.62 9.66
N VAL A 240 -14.21 -6.75 8.33
CA VAL A 240 -12.95 -6.84 7.56
C VAL A 240 -12.14 -5.55 7.68
N ALA A 241 -12.80 -4.39 7.63
CA ALA A 241 -12.16 -3.11 7.85
C ALA A 241 -11.57 -3.01 9.26
N ARG A 242 -12.34 -3.37 10.30
CA ARG A 242 -11.88 -3.37 11.69
C ARG A 242 -10.71 -4.32 11.94
N LEU A 243 -10.72 -5.51 11.35
CA LEU A 243 -9.60 -6.45 11.42
C LEU A 243 -8.33 -5.86 10.79
N THR A 244 -8.47 -5.24 9.61
CA THR A 244 -7.36 -4.56 8.92
C THR A 244 -6.80 -3.44 9.80
N LEU A 245 -7.67 -2.62 10.39
CA LEU A 245 -7.26 -1.53 11.30
C LEU A 245 -6.52 -2.07 12.51
N ALA A 246 -7.04 -3.10 13.18
CA ALA A 246 -6.39 -3.68 14.35
C ALA A 246 -4.96 -4.19 14.08
N ILE A 247 -4.75 -4.86 12.94
CA ILE A 247 -3.42 -5.32 12.52
C ILE A 247 -2.53 -4.12 12.12
N GLY A 248 -3.09 -3.15 11.39
CA GLY A 248 -2.35 -1.98 10.93
C GLY A 248 -1.93 -1.06 12.07
N GLU A 249 -2.74 -0.92 13.13
CA GLU A 249 -2.35 -0.20 14.35
C GLU A 249 -1.13 -0.83 15.03
N ASP A 250 -1.09 -2.18 15.11
CA ASP A 250 0.05 -2.89 15.69
C ASP A 250 1.33 -2.60 14.87
N LEU A 251 1.25 -2.61 13.53
CA LEU A 251 2.36 -2.27 12.62
C LEU A 251 2.79 -0.80 12.69
N ILE A 252 1.83 0.13 12.69
CA ILE A 252 2.10 1.57 12.79
C ILE A 252 2.77 1.90 14.12
N ARG A 253 2.32 1.29 15.23
CA ARG A 253 2.96 1.44 16.55
C ARG A 253 4.40 0.92 16.55
N GLU A 254 4.68 -0.20 15.88
CA GLU A 254 6.05 -0.71 15.73
C GLU A 254 6.94 0.27 14.95
N ILE A 255 6.44 0.79 13.83
CA ILE A 255 7.14 1.79 13.01
C ILE A 255 7.40 3.07 13.82
N ASP A 256 6.39 3.59 14.53
CA ASP A 256 6.52 4.81 15.33
C ASP A 256 7.55 4.68 16.44
N ARG A 257 7.59 3.51 17.11
CA ARG A 257 8.60 3.22 18.13
C ARG A 257 10.02 3.22 17.55
N ASP A 258 10.23 2.59 16.40
CA ASP A 258 11.55 2.61 15.74
C ASP A 258 11.94 4.05 15.32
N MET A 259 10.96 4.87 14.94
CA MET A 259 11.17 6.25 14.53
C MET A 259 11.30 7.25 15.70
N SER A 260 10.90 6.88 16.93
CA SER A 260 10.98 7.76 18.11
C SER A 260 12.38 7.82 18.72
N GLU A 261 13.22 6.81 18.47
CA GLU A 261 14.58 6.71 19.05
C GLU A 261 15.67 6.67 17.96
N PRO A 262 15.86 7.75 17.19
CA PRO A 262 16.77 7.74 16.04
C PRO A 262 18.23 7.46 16.44
N GLY A 263 18.68 7.87 17.62
CA GLY A 263 20.04 7.56 18.09
C GLY A 263 20.30 6.06 18.23
N ALA A 264 19.36 5.32 18.83
CA ALA A 264 19.44 3.86 18.96
C ALA A 264 19.32 3.18 17.58
N PHE A 265 18.39 3.66 16.74
CA PHE A 265 18.23 3.17 15.38
C PHE A 265 19.52 3.31 14.56
N LEU A 266 20.17 4.48 14.63
CA LEU A 266 21.40 4.75 13.90
C LEU A 266 22.58 3.91 14.41
N LYS A 267 22.62 3.60 15.71
CA LYS A 267 23.64 2.75 16.31
C LYS A 267 23.55 1.32 15.79
N ASP A 268 22.36 0.73 15.83
CA ASP A 268 22.08 -0.66 15.42
C ASP A 268 21.41 -0.71 14.02
N TRP A 269 21.95 0.08 13.10
CA TRP A 269 21.38 0.36 11.78
C TRP A 269 20.90 -0.87 11.02
N GLU A 270 21.71 -1.92 10.91
CA GLU A 270 21.37 -3.06 10.06
C GLU A 270 20.11 -3.78 10.56
N ALA A 271 20.03 -4.05 11.86
CA ALA A 271 18.87 -4.73 12.44
C ALA A 271 17.60 -3.86 12.39
N HIS A 272 17.71 -2.57 12.71
CA HIS A 272 16.57 -1.67 12.75
C HIS A 272 16.06 -1.29 11.34
N SER A 273 16.95 -1.09 10.37
CA SER A 273 16.56 -0.78 8.98
C SER A 273 15.82 -1.94 8.31
N GLN A 274 16.26 -3.18 8.53
CA GLN A 274 15.54 -4.35 8.01
C GLN A 274 14.18 -4.52 8.68
N ARG A 275 14.08 -4.29 10.00
CA ARG A 275 12.81 -4.35 10.73
C ARG A 275 11.82 -3.29 10.26
N LEU A 276 12.26 -2.04 10.16
CA LEU A 276 11.45 -0.93 9.65
C LEU A 276 10.98 -1.21 8.22
N LYS A 277 11.89 -1.65 7.35
CA LYS A 277 11.55 -2.03 5.97
C LYS A 277 10.47 -3.11 5.95
N HIS A 278 10.64 -4.18 6.74
CA HIS A 278 9.69 -5.28 6.80
C HIS A 278 8.32 -4.83 7.33
N ALA A 279 8.28 -4.00 8.39
CA ALA A 279 7.03 -3.48 8.94
C ALA A 279 6.29 -2.59 7.92
N VAL A 280 7.01 -1.72 7.20
CA VAL A 280 6.44 -0.87 6.14
C VAL A 280 5.95 -1.71 4.96
N GLU A 281 6.72 -2.70 4.49
CA GLU A 281 6.31 -3.61 3.42
C GLU A 281 5.07 -4.42 3.81
N ARG A 282 5.01 -4.93 5.04
CA ARG A 282 3.85 -5.65 5.56
C ARG A 282 2.62 -4.75 5.68
N LEU A 283 2.79 -3.49 6.09
CA LEU A 283 1.69 -2.51 6.10
C LEU A 283 1.21 -2.22 4.66
N ARG A 284 2.11 -2.05 3.69
CA ARG A 284 1.73 -1.91 2.26
C ARG A 284 0.89 -3.07 1.79
N TRP A 285 1.30 -4.29 2.10
CA TRP A 285 0.54 -5.50 1.78
C TRP A 285 -0.82 -5.54 2.46
N LEU A 286 -0.89 -5.23 3.75
CA LEU A 286 -2.15 -5.20 4.50
C LEU A 286 -3.16 -4.23 3.87
N LEU A 287 -2.70 -3.05 3.44
CA LEU A 287 -3.55 -2.00 2.89
C LEU A 287 -3.83 -2.16 1.38
N ASP A 288 -3.15 -3.07 0.68
CA ASP A 288 -3.30 -3.30 -0.75
C ASP A 288 -4.73 -3.75 -1.14
N GLY A 289 -5.39 -2.94 -1.97
CA GLY A 289 -6.76 -3.13 -2.45
C GLY A 289 -7.83 -2.35 -1.67
N TRP A 290 -7.47 -1.60 -0.62
CA TRP A 290 -8.45 -0.77 0.12
C TRP A 290 -8.81 0.53 -0.60
N GLN A 291 -7.89 1.10 -1.37
CA GLN A 291 -8.11 2.37 -2.07
C GLN A 291 -9.38 2.32 -2.95
N PRO A 292 -9.59 1.32 -3.83
CA PRO A 292 -10.83 1.20 -4.61
C PRO A 292 -12.09 1.02 -3.78
N VAL A 293 -12.02 0.35 -2.62
CA VAL A 293 -13.16 0.22 -1.69
C VAL A 293 -13.53 1.59 -1.12
N CYS A 294 -12.55 2.34 -0.62
CA CYS A 294 -12.79 3.67 -0.07
C CYS A 294 -13.29 4.64 -1.16
N ASP A 295 -12.76 4.57 -2.37
CA ASP A 295 -13.17 5.42 -3.50
C ASP A 295 -14.61 5.13 -3.93
N LEU A 296 -14.97 3.84 -4.04
CA LEU A 296 -16.33 3.41 -4.37
C LEU A 296 -17.35 4.01 -3.39
N TRP A 297 -17.09 3.94 -2.09
CA TRP A 297 -18.00 4.42 -1.05
C TRP A 297 -18.00 5.93 -0.85
N SER A 298 -16.92 6.63 -1.20
CA SER A 298 -16.88 8.10 -1.16
C SER A 298 -17.54 8.72 -2.39
N GLY A 299 -17.47 8.05 -3.55
CA GLY A 299 -18.15 8.48 -4.78
C GLY A 299 -19.63 8.07 -4.86
N TRP A 300 -20.10 7.19 -3.99
CA TRP A 300 -21.48 6.71 -4.02
C TRP A 300 -22.46 7.74 -3.47
N SER A 301 -23.42 8.17 -4.30
CA SER A 301 -24.48 9.12 -3.94
C SER A 301 -25.80 8.47 -3.57
N GLY A 302 -25.93 7.15 -3.77
CA GLY A 302 -27.14 6.39 -3.46
C GLY A 302 -27.23 5.94 -1.99
N PRO A 303 -28.28 5.18 -1.63
CA PRO A 303 -28.42 4.62 -0.28
C PRO A 303 -27.26 3.67 0.07
N ALA A 304 -26.83 3.67 1.33
CA ALA A 304 -25.79 2.75 1.82
C ALA A 304 -26.20 1.28 1.80
N GLY A 305 -27.52 0.99 1.75
CA GLY A 305 -28.07 -0.35 1.62
C GLY A 305 -28.29 -0.80 0.17
N ASP A 306 -27.76 -0.09 -0.83
CA ASP A 306 -27.91 -0.47 -2.24
C ASP A 306 -27.25 -1.83 -2.52
N PRO A 307 -27.98 -2.83 -3.07
CA PRO A 307 -27.45 -4.15 -3.35
C PRO A 307 -26.25 -4.15 -4.32
N MET A 308 -26.23 -3.25 -5.31
CA MET A 308 -25.14 -3.14 -6.28
C MET A 308 -23.87 -2.59 -5.66
N LEU A 309 -23.99 -1.58 -4.79
CA LEU A 309 -22.86 -1.09 -3.99
C LEU A 309 -22.28 -2.23 -3.15
N MET A 310 -23.14 -2.99 -2.46
CA MET A 310 -22.72 -4.06 -1.57
C MET A 310 -22.07 -5.22 -2.33
N LEU A 311 -22.68 -5.70 -3.41
CA LEU A 311 -22.10 -6.76 -4.27
C LEU A 311 -20.75 -6.33 -4.85
N THR A 312 -20.64 -5.08 -5.32
CA THR A 312 -19.38 -4.55 -5.84
C THR A 312 -18.32 -4.51 -4.74
N THR A 313 -18.69 -4.05 -3.54
CA THR A 313 -17.80 -3.99 -2.37
C THR A 313 -17.30 -5.36 -1.97
N LEU A 314 -18.21 -6.33 -1.80
CA LEU A 314 -17.86 -7.70 -1.42
C LEU A 314 -16.95 -8.37 -2.45
N ARG A 315 -17.11 -8.07 -3.74
CA ARG A 315 -16.25 -8.61 -4.80
C ARG A 315 -14.80 -8.13 -4.72
N ILE A 316 -14.58 -6.89 -4.26
CA ILE A 316 -13.27 -6.24 -4.27
C ILE A 316 -12.65 -6.15 -2.86
N LEU A 317 -13.36 -6.66 -1.85
CA LEU A 317 -12.99 -6.53 -0.44
C LEU A 317 -11.62 -7.21 -0.17
N PRO A 318 -10.60 -6.47 0.29
CA PRO A 318 -9.27 -7.01 0.53
C PRO A 318 -9.21 -7.78 1.84
N LEU A 319 -9.62 -9.04 1.82
CA LEU A 319 -9.49 -9.93 2.98
C LEU A 319 -8.01 -10.15 3.36
N VAL A 320 -7.75 -10.21 4.66
CA VAL A 320 -6.42 -10.47 5.21
C VAL A 320 -6.13 -11.98 5.14
N PRO A 321 -5.02 -12.42 4.53
CA PRO A 321 -4.69 -13.83 4.43
C PRO A 321 -4.56 -14.50 5.81
N ARG A 322 -4.85 -15.80 5.88
CA ARG A 322 -5.00 -16.51 7.15
C ARG A 322 -3.76 -16.44 8.04
N ASN A 323 -2.56 -16.56 7.47
CA ASN A 323 -1.32 -16.56 8.26
C ASN A 323 -0.87 -15.14 8.63
N GLU A 324 -1.47 -14.10 8.03
CA GLU A 324 -1.07 -12.70 8.23
C GLU A 324 -1.79 -12.04 9.40
N CYS A 325 -2.81 -12.71 9.95
CA CYS A 325 -3.69 -12.17 10.98
C CYS A 325 -3.11 -12.21 12.39
N GLY A 326 -1.95 -12.85 12.60
CA GLY A 326 -1.30 -12.95 13.90
C GLY A 326 -2.25 -13.47 14.99
N ARG A 327 -2.47 -12.67 16.04
CA ARG A 327 -3.38 -13.02 17.14
C ARG A 327 -4.86 -13.11 16.75
N PHE A 328 -5.24 -12.65 15.55
CA PHE A 328 -6.61 -12.65 15.03
C PHE A 328 -6.88 -13.81 14.05
N HIS A 329 -6.06 -14.86 14.07
CA HIS A 329 -6.14 -15.96 13.11
C HIS A 329 -7.51 -16.65 13.05
N ALA A 330 -8.16 -16.85 14.21
CA ALA A 330 -9.49 -17.48 14.29
C ALA A 330 -10.57 -16.66 13.56
N ASP A 331 -10.47 -15.33 13.62
CA ASP A 331 -11.43 -14.43 12.98
C ASP A 331 -11.31 -14.50 11.45
N ALA A 332 -10.09 -14.56 10.92
CA ALA A 332 -9.80 -14.47 9.49
C ALA A 332 -10.34 -15.62 8.64
N ALA A 333 -10.18 -16.87 9.10
CA ALA A 333 -10.68 -18.04 8.37
C ALA A 333 -12.22 -18.01 8.23
N SER A 334 -12.91 -17.48 9.25
CA SER A 334 -14.37 -17.32 9.23
C SER A 334 -14.84 -16.26 8.22
N LEU A 335 -14.03 -15.21 7.99
CA LEU A 335 -14.39 -14.09 7.11
C LEU A 335 -14.42 -14.51 5.62
N TYR A 336 -13.51 -15.36 5.16
CA TYR A 336 -13.53 -15.88 3.78
C TYR A 336 -14.78 -16.73 3.50
N GLN A 337 -15.13 -17.63 4.43
CA GLN A 337 -16.32 -18.47 4.29
C GLN A 337 -17.60 -17.62 4.31
N ARG A 338 -17.67 -16.64 5.23
CA ARG A 338 -18.80 -15.72 5.31
C ARG A 338 -18.91 -14.83 4.08
N GLN A 339 -17.82 -14.30 3.55
CA GLN A 339 -17.84 -13.53 2.29
C GLN A 339 -18.45 -14.34 1.15
N SER A 340 -18.00 -15.58 0.96
CA SER A 340 -18.53 -16.46 -0.07
C SER A 340 -20.02 -16.73 0.11
N SER A 341 -20.45 -17.02 1.35
CA SER A 341 -21.85 -17.29 1.66
C SER A 341 -22.75 -16.06 1.49
N VAL A 342 -22.34 -14.90 2.01
CA VAL A 342 -23.12 -13.65 1.97
C VAL A 342 -23.21 -13.15 0.54
N PHE A 343 -22.10 -13.15 -0.21
CA PHE A 343 -22.10 -12.77 -1.62
C PHE A 343 -23.03 -13.67 -2.44
N GLY A 344 -23.00 -14.99 -2.19
CA GLY A 344 -23.89 -15.94 -2.87
C GLY A 344 -25.37 -15.66 -2.64
N LYS A 345 -25.77 -15.45 -1.38
CA LYS A 345 -27.17 -15.10 -1.03
C LYS A 345 -27.61 -13.80 -1.72
N MET A 346 -26.80 -12.75 -1.64
CA MET A 346 -27.13 -11.45 -2.23
C MET A 346 -27.22 -11.49 -3.76
N GLN A 347 -26.39 -12.31 -4.41
CA GLN A 347 -26.46 -12.47 -5.86
C GLN A 347 -27.73 -13.22 -6.29
N ASP A 348 -28.24 -14.13 -5.46
CA ASP A 348 -29.49 -14.87 -5.74
C ASP A 348 -30.74 -14.02 -5.49
N GLU A 349 -30.63 -12.95 -4.71
CA GLU A 349 -31.72 -12.00 -4.38
C GLU A 349 -31.82 -10.79 -5.32
N ALA A 350 -30.76 -10.50 -6.11
CA ALA A 350 -30.65 -9.32 -6.98
C ALA A 350 -31.09 -9.58 -8.42
#